data_AF-A0AAW2QHZ1-F1
#
_entry.id   AF-A0AAW2QHZ1-F1
#
_cell.length_a   1.000
_cell.length_b   1.000
_cell.length_c   1.000
_cell.angle_alpha   90.00
_cell.angle_beta   90.00
_cell.angle_gamma   90.00
#
_symmetry.space_group_name_H-M   'P 1'
#
loop_
_entity.id
_entity.type
_entity.pdbx_description
1 polymer ?
#
loop_
_entity_poly.entity_id
_entity_poly.type
_entity_poly.pdbx_seq_one_letter_code
_entity_poly.pdbx_strand_id
1 'polypeptide(L)'
;MSTNLAKRGIKVLGDCPMCSTVPETMEHLLLRCPFARQIWALALLPWLTVSQFPGGMEDWLRLMKQELGKDDFSLLLILCWLIWGARNRMLFEGTPSITEDLVLQSRRTCQAFKGAMSRVV
;
A
#
# COMPACT_ATOMS: atom_id res chain seq x y z
N MET A 1 -18.92 -10.48 21.87
CA MET A 1 -18.87 -9.00 22.01
C MET A 1 -18.95 -8.42 20.61
N SER A 2 -20.17 -8.07 20.20
CA SER A 2 -20.57 -7.90 18.81
C SER A 2 -20.18 -6.51 18.30
N THR A 3 -19.20 -6.43 17.40
CA THR A 3 -18.77 -5.15 16.82
C THR A 3 -19.80 -4.66 15.80
N ASN A 4 -20.23 -3.41 15.96
CA ASN A 4 -21.30 -2.68 15.25
C ASN A 4 -21.15 -2.59 13.71
N LEU A 5 -20.15 -3.23 13.13
CA LEU A 5 -19.74 -3.10 11.73
C LEU A 5 -20.50 -4.05 10.79
N ALA A 6 -20.87 -5.25 11.26
CA ALA A 6 -21.66 -6.21 10.48
C ALA A 6 -23.07 -5.70 10.14
N LYS A 7 -23.64 -4.82 10.97
CA LYS A 7 -24.96 -4.22 10.76
C LYS A 7 -25.01 -3.25 9.57
N ARG A 8 -23.87 -2.81 9.05
CA ARG A 8 -23.78 -1.89 7.91
C ARG A 8 -23.49 -2.59 6.57
N GLY A 9 -23.63 -3.92 6.51
CA GLY A 9 -23.36 -4.70 5.29
C GLY A 9 -21.88 -4.78 4.89
N ILE A 10 -20.98 -4.32 5.76
CA ILE A 10 -19.54 -4.48 5.57
C ILE A 10 -19.24 -5.96 5.81
N LYS A 11 -18.75 -6.67 4.78
CA LYS A 11 -18.23 -8.04 4.92
C LYS A 11 -17.05 -8.00 5.90
N VAL A 12 -17.35 -8.22 7.18
CA VAL A 12 -16.33 -8.39 8.21
C VAL A 12 -15.91 -9.85 8.14
N LEU A 13 -14.63 -10.10 7.82
CA LEU A 13 -13.96 -11.41 7.67
C LEU A 13 -14.08 -12.02 6.26
N GLY A 14 -13.54 -11.33 5.26
CA GLY A 14 -13.15 -11.94 4.00
C GLY A 14 -11.63 -12.03 3.89
N ASP A 15 -11.15 -12.95 3.05
CA ASP A 15 -9.77 -12.87 2.56
C ASP A 15 -9.52 -11.49 1.95
N CYS A 16 -8.25 -11.05 1.97
CA CYS A 16 -7.79 -9.80 1.40
C CYS A 16 -8.41 -9.59 0.01
N PRO A 17 -9.16 -8.51 -0.24
CA PRO A 17 -9.88 -8.30 -1.49
C PRO A 17 -8.95 -8.19 -2.70
N MET A 18 -7.66 -7.94 -2.47
CA MET A 18 -6.66 -7.80 -3.52
C MET A 18 -6.07 -9.14 -3.97
N CYS A 19 -5.98 -10.15 -3.09
CA CYS A 19 -5.39 -11.45 -3.45
C CYS A 19 -6.28 -12.65 -3.16
N SER A 20 -7.32 -12.48 -2.35
CA SER A 20 -8.31 -13.50 -1.98
C SER A 20 -7.70 -14.80 -1.42
N THR A 21 -6.52 -14.73 -0.78
CA THR A 21 -5.79 -15.92 -0.30
C THR A 21 -5.65 -16.03 1.21
N VAL A 22 -5.64 -14.90 1.92
CA VAL A 22 -5.46 -14.87 3.38
C VAL A 22 -6.30 -13.75 3.98
N PRO A 23 -6.67 -13.84 5.27
CA PRO A 23 -7.41 -12.79 5.95
C PRO A 23 -6.73 -11.42 5.81
N GLU A 24 -7.53 -10.39 5.56
CA GLU A 24 -7.01 -9.04 5.45
C GLU A 24 -6.43 -8.54 6.79
N THR A 25 -5.17 -8.13 6.77
CA THR A 25 -4.54 -7.30 7.82
C THR A 25 -3.79 -6.15 7.17
N MET A 26 -3.45 -5.11 7.95
CA MET A 26 -2.62 -4.01 7.46
C MET A 26 -1.25 -4.51 7.00
N GLU A 27 -0.61 -5.40 7.77
CA GLU A 27 0.68 -5.98 7.39
C GLU A 27 0.56 -6.82 6.12
N HIS A 28 -0.53 -7.60 6.00
CA HIS A 28 -0.75 -8.36 4.79
C HIS A 28 -0.92 -7.42 3.59
N LEU A 29 -1.90 -6.53 3.65
CA LEU A 29 -2.26 -5.65 2.53
C LEU A 29 -1.08 -4.83 2.03
N LEU A 30 -0.27 -4.27 2.93
CA LEU A 30 0.81 -3.36 2.54
C LEU A 30 2.13 -4.08 2.28
N LEU A 31 2.42 -5.20 2.96
CA LEU A 31 3.78 -5.76 2.96
C LEU A 31 3.89 -7.20 2.45
N ARG A 32 2.83 -8.01 2.57
CA ARG A 32 2.83 -9.44 2.21
C ARG A 32 2.00 -9.74 0.97
N CYS A 33 1.02 -8.89 0.66
CA CYS A 33 0.07 -9.10 -0.42
C CYS A 33 0.82 -9.13 -1.76
N PRO A 34 0.61 -10.15 -2.62
CA PRO A 34 1.23 -10.20 -3.95
C PRO A 34 1.00 -8.92 -4.77
N PHE A 35 -0.17 -8.30 -4.61
CA PHE A 35 -0.50 -7.02 -5.23
C PHE A 35 0.44 -5.91 -4.77
N ALA A 36 0.62 -5.72 -3.45
CA ALA A 36 1.54 -4.72 -2.93
C ALA A 36 2.99 -4.98 -3.34
N ARG A 37 3.42 -6.25 -3.35
CA ARG A 37 4.78 -6.62 -3.82
C ARG A 37 5.04 -6.17 -5.26
N GLN A 38 4.06 -6.26 -6.15
CA GLN A 38 4.17 -5.77 -7.52
C GLN A 38 4.34 -4.24 -7.56
N ILE A 39 3.56 -3.52 -6.74
CA ILE A 39 3.66 -2.05 -6.65
C ILE A 39 5.03 -1.62 -6.14
N TRP A 40 5.53 -2.25 -5.09
CA TRP A 40 6.86 -1.96 -4.54
C TRP A 40 7.97 -2.22 -5.57
N ALA A 41 7.88 -3.32 -6.32
CA ALA A 41 8.83 -3.63 -7.39
C ALA A 41 8.79 -2.58 -8.51
N LEU A 42 7.60 -2.14 -8.91
CA LEU A 42 7.40 -1.12 -9.97
C LEU A 42 7.83 0.28 -9.52
N ALA A 43 7.80 0.56 -8.22
CA ALA A 43 8.34 1.77 -7.63
C ALA A 43 9.88 1.76 -7.48
N LEU A 44 10.55 0.68 -7.90
CA LEU A 44 11.99 0.44 -7.67
C LEU A 44 12.36 0.39 -6.17
N LEU A 45 11.41 -0.02 -5.32
CA LEU A 45 11.59 -0.21 -3.87
C LEU A 45 11.29 -1.66 -3.44
N PRO A 46 11.83 -2.71 -4.12
CA PRO A 46 11.45 -4.10 -3.86
C PRO A 46 11.81 -4.59 -2.44
N TRP A 47 12.76 -3.93 -1.77
CA TRP A 47 13.20 -4.27 -0.41
C TRP A 47 12.21 -3.90 0.70
N LEU A 48 11.14 -3.15 0.39
CA LEU A 48 10.12 -2.75 1.38
C LEU A 48 9.16 -3.88 1.79
N THR A 49 9.30 -5.08 1.20
CA THR A 49 8.41 -6.23 1.46
C THR A 49 8.84 -7.05 2.69
N VAL A 50 7.86 -7.64 3.40
CA VAL A 50 8.01 -8.20 4.77
C VAL A 50 9.05 -9.31 4.95
N SER A 51 9.58 -9.91 3.88
CA SER A 51 10.60 -10.97 4.00
C SER A 51 11.83 -10.58 4.84
N GLN A 52 11.97 -9.30 5.23
CA GLN A 52 13.04 -8.77 6.06
C GLN A 52 12.60 -8.21 7.43
N PHE A 53 11.31 -8.23 7.82
CA PHE A 53 10.83 -7.54 9.03
C PHE A 53 10.05 -8.45 10.01
N PRO A 54 10.66 -8.83 11.14
CA PRO A 54 9.99 -9.63 12.17
C PRO A 54 9.06 -8.82 13.10
N GLY A 55 9.09 -7.48 13.02
CA GLY A 55 8.24 -6.57 13.80
C GLY A 55 6.85 -6.31 13.19
N GLY A 56 5.97 -5.67 13.96
CA GLY A 56 4.63 -5.28 13.50
C GLY A 56 4.64 -4.10 12.52
N MET A 57 3.46 -3.68 12.03
CA MET A 57 3.33 -2.52 11.13
C MET A 57 3.98 -1.24 11.69
N GLU A 58 3.88 -1.03 13.01
CA GLU A 58 4.48 0.13 13.68
C GLU A 58 6.01 0.11 13.63
N ASP A 59 6.62 -1.04 13.94
CA ASP A 59 8.07 -1.21 13.91
C ASP A 59 8.61 -0.99 12.49
N TRP A 60 7.89 -1.51 11.49
CA TRP A 60 8.21 -1.29 10.08
C TRP A 60 8.19 0.21 9.72
N LEU A 61 7.13 0.94 10.09
CA LEU A 61 7.04 2.38 9.82
C LEU A 61 8.15 3.18 10.52
N ARG A 62 8.45 2.85 11.79
CA ARG A 62 9.50 3.51 12.55
C ARG A 62 10.86 3.31 11.88
N LEU A 63 11.17 2.09 11.46
CA LEU A 63 12.41 1.79 10.78
C LEU A 63 12.49 2.47 9.42
N MET A 64 11.44 2.44 8.61
CA MET A 64 11.44 3.10 7.31
C MET A 64 11.63 4.61 7.43
N LYS A 65 11.15 5.22 8.52
CA LYS A 65 11.39 6.64 8.82
C LYS A 65 12.86 6.92 9.18
N GLN A 66 13.58 5.94 9.73
CA GLN A 66 15.00 6.05 10.09
C GLN A 66 15.91 5.78 8.89
N GLU A 67 15.57 4.78 8.08
CA GLU A 67 16.42 4.30 6.98
C GLU A 67 16.23 5.08 5.67
N LEU A 68 15.03 5.63 5.42
CA LEU A 68 14.75 6.34 4.18
C LEU A 68 15.01 7.84 4.31
N GLY A 69 15.52 8.43 3.23
CA GLY A 69 15.51 9.88 3.05
C GLY A 69 14.08 10.44 3.02
N LYS A 70 13.91 11.75 3.27
CA LYS A 70 12.60 12.40 3.33
C LYS A 70 11.73 12.13 2.10
N ASP A 71 12.33 12.11 0.92
CA ASP A 71 11.62 11.93 -0.35
C ASP A 71 11.15 10.49 -0.54
N ASP A 72 12.01 9.53 -0.23
CA ASP A 72 11.69 8.11 -0.32
C ASP A 72 10.68 7.70 0.75
N PHE A 73 10.75 8.30 1.94
CA PHE A 73 9.73 8.12 2.98
C PHE A 73 8.38 8.71 2.56
N SER A 74 8.38 9.90 1.93
CA SER A 74 7.16 10.51 1.39
C SER A 74 6.55 9.64 0.28
N LEU A 75 7.40 9.11 -0.60
CA LEU A 75 7.00 8.16 -1.62
C LEU A 75 6.39 6.89 -1.03
N LEU A 76 7.02 6.32 0.00
CA LEU A 76 6.48 5.16 0.71
C LEU A 76 5.06 5.42 1.23
N LEU A 77 4.82 6.57 1.87
CA LEU A 77 3.48 6.93 2.37
C LEU A 77 2.46 7.08 1.24
N ILE A 78 2.87 7.67 0.10
CA ILE A 78 2.02 7.78 -1.10
C ILE A 78 1.65 6.40 -1.63
N LEU A 79 2.60 5.47 -1.71
CA LEU A 79 2.35 4.11 -2.18
C LEU A 79 1.41 3.35 -1.24
N CYS A 80 1.61 3.46 0.08
CA CYS A 80 0.68 2.91 1.06
C CYS A 80 -0.74 3.45 0.87
N TRP A 81 -0.89 4.77 0.66
CA TRP A 81 -2.18 5.40 0.40
C TRP A 81 -2.84 4.87 -0.89
N LEU A 82 -2.07 4.71 -1.97
CA LEU A 82 -2.57 4.19 -3.24
C LEU A 82 -3.01 2.73 -3.14
N ILE A 83 -2.25 1.89 -2.44
CA ILE A 83 -2.62 0.49 -2.16
C ILE A 83 -3.95 0.45 -1.40
N TRP A 84 -4.08 1.26 -0.34
CA TRP A 84 -5.31 1.35 0.45
C TRP A 84 -6.50 1.84 -0.39
N GLY A 85 -6.29 2.85 -1.22
CA GLY A 85 -7.31 3.37 -2.14
C GLY A 85 -7.76 2.33 -3.17
N ALA A 86 -6.84 1.56 -3.74
CA ALA A 86 -7.15 0.46 -4.65
C ALA A 86 -7.99 -0.62 -3.95
N ARG A 87 -7.63 -0.99 -2.72
CA ARG A 87 -8.40 -1.92 -1.89
C ARG A 87 -9.82 -1.41 -1.62
N ASN A 88 -9.99 -0.13 -1.33
CA ASN A 88 -11.32 0.43 -1.09
C ASN A 88 -12.18 0.39 -2.35
N ARG A 89 -11.63 0.80 -3.51
CA ARG A 89 -12.35 0.68 -4.79
C ARG A 89 -12.75 -0.77 -5.08
N MET A 90 -11.84 -1.72 -4.89
CA MET A 90 -12.15 -3.15 -5.07
C MET A 90 -13.32 -3.61 -4.20
N LEU A 91 -13.41 -3.14 -2.96
CA LEU A 91 -14.50 -3.52 -2.05
C LEU A 91 -15.82 -2.83 -2.31
N PHE A 92 -15.81 -1.56 -2.76
CA PHE A 92 -17.04 -0.78 -2.95
C PHE A 92 -17.58 -0.85 -4.39
N GLU A 93 -16.70 -0.96 -5.39
CA GLU A 93 -17.03 -0.92 -6.81
C GLU A 93 -16.89 -2.30 -7.49
N GLY A 94 -16.22 -3.27 -6.84
CA GLY A 94 -16.04 -4.63 -7.37
C GLY A 94 -15.08 -4.72 -8.54
N THR A 95 -14.50 -3.60 -8.98
CA THR A 95 -13.51 -3.54 -10.06
C THR A 95 -12.10 -3.49 -9.49
N PRO A 96 -11.21 -4.45 -9.83
CA PRO A 96 -9.80 -4.27 -9.55
C PRO A 96 -9.31 -3.11 -10.42
N SER A 97 -8.93 -1.98 -9.80
CA SER A 97 -8.26 -0.92 -10.56
C SER A 97 -6.98 -1.52 -11.12
N ILE A 98 -6.91 -1.60 -12.45
CA ILE A 98 -5.84 -2.26 -13.20
C ILE A 98 -4.49 -1.81 -12.64
N THR A 99 -3.65 -2.79 -12.32
CA THR A 99 -2.33 -2.60 -11.71
C THR A 99 -1.48 -1.59 -12.49
N GLU A 100 -1.60 -1.55 -13.82
CA GLU A 100 -0.94 -0.56 -14.66
C GLU A 100 -1.38 0.88 -14.40
N ASP A 101 -2.67 1.16 -14.23
CA ASP A 101 -3.15 2.51 -13.93
C ASP A 101 -2.67 2.98 -12.57
N LEU A 102 -2.67 2.10 -11.57
CA LEU A 102 -2.14 2.44 -10.25
C LEU A 102 -0.63 2.68 -10.30
N VAL A 103 0.10 1.92 -11.11
CA VAL A 103 1.55 2.06 -11.28
C VAL A 103 1.90 3.28 -12.12
N LEU A 104 1.13 3.59 -13.16
CA LEU A 104 1.22 4.82 -13.94
C LEU A 104 0.89 6.02 -13.06
N GLN A 105 -0.16 5.95 -12.24
CA GLN A 105 -0.50 6.97 -11.27
C GLN A 105 0.60 7.12 -10.22
N SER A 106 1.14 6.02 -9.71
CA SER A 106 2.28 6.03 -8.79
C SER A 106 3.48 6.71 -9.46
N ARG A 107 3.88 6.26 -10.65
CA ARG A 107 5.01 6.79 -11.42
C ARG A 107 4.84 8.26 -11.76
N ARG A 108 3.63 8.68 -12.19
CA ARG A 108 3.30 10.10 -12.44
C ARG A 108 3.37 10.92 -11.15
N THR A 109 2.88 10.39 -10.03
CA THR A 109 2.93 11.08 -8.73
C THR A 109 4.38 11.16 -8.23
N CYS A 110 5.18 10.11 -8.37
CA CYS A 110 6.62 10.12 -8.08
C CYS A 110 7.38 11.10 -8.95
N GLN A 111 7.12 11.11 -10.26
CA GLN A 111 7.79 11.99 -11.22
C GLN A 111 7.37 13.44 -11.01
N ALA A 112 6.10 13.70 -10.70
CA ALA A 112 5.62 15.01 -10.32
C ALA A 112 6.26 15.48 -9.01
N PHE A 113 6.41 14.59 -8.02
CA PHE A 113 7.07 14.90 -6.75
C PHE A 113 8.57 15.20 -6.96
N LYS A 114 9.30 14.33 -7.67
CA LYS A 114 10.72 14.52 -8.00
C LYS A 114 10.95 15.76 -8.87
N GLY A 115 10.08 16.03 -9.84
CA GLY A 115 10.14 17.20 -10.73
C GLY A 115 9.71 18.50 -10.06
N ALA A 116 8.87 18.46 -9.03
CA ALA A 116 8.57 19.62 -8.18
C ALA A 116 9.75 19.94 -7.26
N MET A 117 10.40 18.93 -6.70
CA MET A 117 11.59 19.07 -5.85
C MET A 117 12.81 19.61 -6.61
N SER A 118 12.99 19.25 -7.88
CA SER A 118 14.11 19.75 -8.71
C SER A 118 13.97 21.20 -9.18
N ARG A 119 12.82 21.85 -8.92
CA ARG A 119 12.55 23.26 -9.28
C ARG A 119 12.73 24.23 -8.11
N VAL A 120 13.07 23.71 -6.93
CA VAL A 120 13.23 24.48 -5.68
C VAL A 120 14.71 24.66 -5.31
N VAL A 121 15.62 24.29 -6.21
CA VAL A 121 17.07 24.58 -6.10
C VAL A 121 17.48 25.52 -7.22
#